data_AF-A0A2W6AD68-F1
#
_entry.id   AF-A0A2W6AD68-F1
#
_cell.length_a   1.000
_cell.length_b   1.000
_cell.length_c   1.000
_cell.angle_alpha   90.00
_cell.angle_beta   90.00
_cell.angle_gamma   90.00
#
_symmetry.space_group_name_H-M   'P 1'
#
loop_
_entity.id
_entity.type
_entity.pdbx_description
1 polymer ?
#
loop_
_entity_poly.entity_id
_entity_poly.type
_entity_poly.pdbx_seq_one_letter_code
_entity_poly.pdbx_strand_id
1 'polypeptide(L)' 'MLEAFSRGEITRKDIEDQTGEAVSFAALLTQLHRHHLPLPRVRSDPQSPGVQLIKRLTERAMRRATDN' A
#
# COMPACT_ATOMS: atom_id res chain seq x y z
N MET A 1 13.67 -6.70 -9.09
CA MET A 1 12.51 -5.86 -9.47
C MET A 1 11.44 -5.86 -8.38
N LEU A 2 10.81 -7.01 -8.06
CA LEU A 2 9.79 -7.10 -7.01
C LEU A 2 10.26 -6.58 -5.63
N GLU A 3 11.51 -6.86 -5.24
CA GLU A 3 12.07 -6.32 -3.99
C GLU A 3 12.24 -4.79 -4.00
N ALA A 4 12.64 -4.20 -5.12
CA ALA A 4 12.75 -2.75 -5.25
C ALA A 4 11.37 -2.10 -5.17
N PHE A 5 10.34 -2.74 -5.74
CA PHE A 5 8.96 -2.34 -5.58
C PHE A 5 8.51 -2.44 -4.11
N SER A 6 8.82 -3.55 -3.43
CA SER A 6 8.55 -3.75 -2.00
C SER A 6 9.19 -2.69 -1.11
N ARG A 7 10.41 -2.23 -1.43
CA ARG A 7 11.09 -1.13 -0.74
C ARG A 7 10.56 0.25 -1.12
N GLY A 8 9.69 0.35 -2.13
CA GLY A 8 9.15 1.61 -2.64
C GLY A 8 10.16 2.42 -3.48
N GLU A 9 11.23 1.78 -3.96
CA GLU A 9 12.27 2.39 -4.79
C GLU A 9 11.83 2.59 -6.24
N ILE A 10 10.93 1.73 -6.71
CA ILE A 10 10.32 1.79 -8.05
C ILE A 10 8.81 1.68 -7.92
N THR A 11 8.09 2.32 -8.82
CA THR A 11 6.63 2.28 -8.91
C THR A 11 6.16 1.17 -9.84
N ARG A 12 4.86 0.86 -9.81
CA ARG A 12 4.24 -0.04 -10.80
C ARG A 12 4.47 0.46 -12.22
N LYS A 13 4.41 1.77 -12.45
CA LYS A 13 4.64 2.36 -13.76
C LYS A 13 6.07 2.14 -14.25
N ASP A 14 7.06 2.28 -13.37
CA ASP A 14 8.46 2.03 -13.72
C ASP A 14 8.69 0.57 -14.13
N ILE A 15 7.95 -0.38 -13.53
CA ILE A 15 7.97 -1.79 -13.91
C ILE A 15 7.37 -1.97 -15.32
N GLU A 16 6.22 -1.34 -15.60
CA GLU A 16 5.58 -1.39 -16.92
C GLU A 16 6.50 -0.79 -18.00
N ASP A 17 7.11 0.36 -17.73
CA ASP A 17 8.01 1.05 -18.65
C ASP A 17 9.29 0.23 -18.92
N GLN A 18 9.80 -0.51 -17.94
CA GLN A 18 11.00 -1.36 -18.09
C GLN A 18 10.72 -2.71 -18.77
N THR A 19 9.56 -3.31 -18.51
CA THR A 19 9.23 -4.65 -19.01
C THR A 19 8.46 -4.62 -20.32
N GLY A 20 7.83 -3.48 -20.66
CA GLY A 20 6.89 -3.37 -21.77
C GLY A 20 5.57 -4.10 -21.53
N GLU A 21 5.38 -4.70 -20.35
CA GLU A 21 4.18 -5.45 -19.99
C GLU A 21 3.33 -4.66 -19.00
N ALA A 22 2.02 -4.65 -19.24
CA ALA A 22 1.08 -4.08 -18.28
C ALA A 22 1.00 -4.98 -17.05
N VAL A 23 1.32 -4.44 -15.87
CA VAL A 23 1.33 -5.21 -14.62
C VAL A 23 0.17 -4.76 -13.74
N SER A 24 -0.73 -5.70 -13.46
CA SER A 24 -1.84 -5.42 -12.55
C SER A 24 -1.33 -5.26 -11.12
N PHE A 25 -1.92 -4.31 -10.40
CA PHE A 25 -1.59 -4.09 -8.99
C PHE A 25 -1.88 -5.34 -8.13
N ALA A 26 -2.99 -6.04 -8.41
CA ALA A 26 -3.35 -7.28 -7.72
C ALA A 26 -2.31 -8.40 -7.93
N ALA A 27 -1.74 -8.52 -9.14
CA ALA A 27 -0.67 -9.48 -9.40
C ALA A 27 0.60 -9.14 -8.59
N LEU A 28 0.97 -7.86 -8.50
CA LEU A 28 2.09 -7.43 -7.67
C LEU A 28 1.86 -7.73 -6.18
N LEU A 29 0.67 -7.45 -5.66
CA LEU A 29 0.33 -7.80 -4.27
C LEU A 29 0.41 -9.31 -4.03
N THR A 30 -0.08 -10.11 -4.97
CA THR A 30 -0.02 -11.58 -4.88
C THR A 30 1.42 -12.08 -4.87
N GLN A 31 2.28 -11.51 -5.73
CA GLN A 31 3.70 -11.83 -5.75
C GLN A 31 4.40 -11.42 -4.45
N LEU A 32 4.14 -10.21 -3.94
CA LEU A 32 4.68 -9.77 -2.65
C LEU A 32 4.29 -10.73 -1.52
N HIS A 33 3.02 -11.14 -1.48
CA HIS A 33 2.54 -12.10 -0.49
C HIS A 33 3.26 -13.45 -0.61
N ARG A 34 3.37 -13.99 -1.83
CA ARG A 34 4.06 -15.27 -2.10
C ARG A 34 5.53 -15.25 -1.70
N HIS A 35 6.19 -14.11 -1.84
CA HIS A 35 7.60 -13.93 -1.51
C HIS A 35 7.83 -13.41 -0.08
N HIS A 36 6.79 -13.31 0.74
CA HIS A 36 6.85 -12.76 2.11
C HIS A 36 7.51 -11.37 2.18
N LEU A 37 7.36 -10.59 1.12
CA LEU A 37 7.91 -9.24 1.03
C LEU A 37 6.93 -8.23 1.63
N PRO A 38 7.42 -7.21 2.34
CA PRO A 38 6.55 -6.17 2.87
C PRO A 38 5.88 -5.41 1.74
N LEU A 39 4.65 -4.94 2.00
CA LEU A 39 3.99 -4.04 1.08
C LEU A 39 4.77 -2.73 0.97
N PRO A 40 4.86 -2.13 -0.24
CA PRO A 40 5.46 -0.83 -0.44
C PRO A 40 4.82 0.18 0.51
N ARG A 41 5.61 0.72 1.43
CA ARG A 41 5.15 1.79 2.29
C ARG A 41 5.13 3.08 1.50
N VAL A 42 3.99 3.38 0.90
CA VAL A 42 3.74 4.74 0.41
C VAL A 42 3.72 5.63 1.64
N ARG A 43 4.62 6.61 1.73
CA ARG A 43 4.56 7.66 2.74
C ARG A 43 3.26 8.42 2.50
N SER A 44 2.19 8.02 3.17
CA SER A 44 0.96 8.79 3.16
C SER A 44 1.21 10.07 3.93
N ASP A 45 0.95 11.22 3.32
CA ASP A 45 1.01 12.49 4.03
C ASP A 45 0.00 12.42 5.19
N PRO A 46 0.45 12.52 6.45
CA PRO A 46 -0.41 12.49 7.63
C PRO A 46 -1.51 13.58 7.58
N GLN A 47 -1.24 14.67 6.86
CA GLN A 47 -2.17 15.78 6.70
C GLN A 47 -3.12 15.60 5.52
N SER A 48 -2.91 14.60 4.66
CA SER A 48 -3.81 14.38 3.53
C SER A 48 -5.26 14.15 4.01
N PRO A 49 -6.26 14.72 3.32
CA PRO A 49 -7.67 14.59 3.72
C PRO A 49 -8.12 13.14 3.87
N GLY A 50 -7.63 12.24 3.00
CA GLY A 50 -7.93 10.81 3.04
C GLY A 50 -7.40 10.12 4.30
N VAL A 51 -6.15 10.39 4.69
CA VAL A 51 -5.54 9.82 5.91
C VAL A 51 -6.26 10.33 7.16
N GLN A 52 -6.60 11.62 7.22
CA GLN A 52 -7.34 12.19 8.34
C GLN A 52 -8.75 11.60 8.47
N LEU A 53 -9.41 11.31 7.35
CA LEU A 53 -10.73 10.65 7.36
C LEU A 53 -10.63 9.23 7.91
N ILE A 54 -9.68 8.43 7.40
CA ILE A 54 -9.44 7.07 7.89
C ILE A 54 -9.15 7.08 9.39
N LYS A 55 -8.27 7.98 9.85
CA LYS A 55 -7.93 8.12 11.28
C LYS A 55 -9.16 8.37 12.14
N ARG A 56 -10.03 9.32 11.76
CA ARG A 56 -11.28 9.62 12.48
C ARG A 56 -12.23 8.43 12.52
N LEU A 57 -12.35 7.69 11.42
CA LEU A 57 -13.20 6.49 11.35
C LEU A 57 -12.68 5.38 12.27
N THR A 58 -11.38 5.13 12.26
CA THR A 58 -10.74 4.14 13.15
C THR A 58 -10.89 4.52 14.62
N GLU A 59 -10.64 5.78 14.98
CA GLU A 59 -10.83 6.28 16.36
C GLU A 59 -12.29 6.12 16.83
N ARG A 60 -13.26 6.38 15.94
CA ARG A 60 -14.69 6.19 16.26
C ARG A 60 -15.06 4.72 16.43
N ALA A 61 -14.49 3.84 15.61
CA ALA A 61 -14.72 2.39 15.72
C ALA A 61 -14.13 1.83 17.02
N MET A 62 -12.93 2.26 17.42
CA MET A 62 -12.30 1.83 18.67
C MET A 62 -13.11 2.26 19.90
N ARG A 63 -13.58 3.52 19.96
CA ARG A 63 -14.40 3.98 21.10
C ARG A 63 -15.67 3.14 21.27
N ARG A 64 -16.34 2.80 20.17
CA ARG A 64 -17.53 1.93 20.18
C ARG A 64 -17.24 0.51 20.67
N ALA A 65 -16.01 0.02 20.50
CA ALA A 65 -15.62 -1.30 20.96
C ALA A 65 -15.24 -1.35 22.46
N THR A 66 -14.85 -0.22 23.04
CA THR A 66 -14.56 -0.09 24.48
C THR A 66 -15.73 0.36 25.35
N ASP A 67 -16.76 0.99 24.77
CA ASP A 67 -17.99 1.38 25.48
C ASP A 67 -19.05 0.26 25.53
N ASN A 68 -18.70 -0.97 25.16
CA ASN A 68 -19.60 -2.14 25.08
C ASN A 68 -18.99 -3.36 25.77
#